data_AF-A0A1A8AAV7-F1
#
_entry.id   AF-A0A1A8AAV7-F1
#
_cell.length_a   1.000
_cell.length_b   1.000
_cell.length_c   1.000
_cell.angle_alpha   90.00
_cell.angle_beta   90.00
_cell.angle_gamma   90.00
#
_symmetry.space_group_name_H-M   'P 1'
#
loop_
_entity.id
_entity.type
_entity.pdbx_description
1 polymer ?
#
loop_
_entity_poly.entity_id
_entity_poly.type
_entity_poly.pdbx_seq_one_letter_code
_entity_poly.pdbx_strand_id
1 'polypeptide(L)'
;MAAGVSILTDLPHSISGSVKEINAEMETGNTRIPTAKYTKMGETLRHVIPSHMQCSMACGGKACKYENPCRWRDEEQAVKGLYSSWITDSLLAMARPSTEVIEKYGIIQQFYRCGLKTVINLQRAGEHASCGPPLEQESGLTYRPETFMEAGNLLK
;
A
#
# COMPACT_ATOMS: atom_id res chain seq x y z
N MET A 1 -38.30 -13.99 -3.27
CA MET A 1 -38.14 -13.32 -4.58
C MET A 1 -36.72 -13.58 -5.03
N ALA A 2 -36.54 -14.50 -5.98
CA ALA A 2 -35.24 -14.97 -6.46
C ALA A 2 -34.72 -14.09 -7.61
N ALA A 3 -33.42 -13.84 -7.63
CA ALA A 3 -32.60 -13.53 -8.80
C ALA A 3 -31.16 -13.83 -8.35
N GLY A 4 -30.43 -14.80 -8.89
CA GLY A 4 -30.24 -15.13 -10.29
C GLY A 4 -28.77 -14.88 -10.61
N VAL A 5 -27.91 -15.84 -10.27
CA VAL A 5 -26.48 -15.87 -10.60
C VAL A 5 -26.31 -15.99 -12.11
N SER A 6 -25.45 -15.15 -12.70
CA SER A 6 -24.81 -15.43 -13.99
C SER A 6 -23.34 -15.00 -13.93
N ILE A 7 -22.45 -15.99 -13.82
CA ILE A 7 -21.02 -15.87 -14.07
C ILE A 7 -20.86 -15.82 -15.59
N LEU A 8 -20.40 -14.69 -16.11
CA LEU A 8 -20.06 -14.55 -17.53
C LEU A 8 -18.57 -14.79 -17.69
N THR A 9 -18.29 -15.95 -18.26
CA THR A 9 -17.00 -16.51 -18.67
C THR A 9 -16.33 -15.69 -19.79
N ASP A 10 -15.02 -15.83 -19.84
CA ASP A 10 -14.05 -15.18 -20.73
C ASP A 10 -14.42 -15.15 -22.21
N LEU A 11 -14.10 -14.03 -22.88
CA LEU A 11 -13.99 -13.95 -24.33
C LEU A 11 -12.71 -13.18 -24.72
N PRO A 12 -11.82 -13.73 -25.55
CA PRO A 12 -10.60 -13.06 -25.97
C PRO A 12 -10.90 -12.02 -27.07
N HIS A 13 -10.53 -10.76 -26.84
CA HIS A 13 -10.58 -9.72 -27.85
C HIS A 13 -9.27 -9.70 -28.65
N SER A 14 -9.35 -10.14 -29.90
CA SER A 14 -8.28 -9.99 -30.89
C SER A 14 -8.29 -8.55 -31.42
N ILE A 15 -7.22 -7.80 -31.16
CA ILE A 15 -6.94 -6.54 -31.85
C ILE A 15 -5.65 -6.71 -32.63
N SER A 16 -5.82 -6.87 -33.94
CA SER A 16 -4.79 -6.75 -34.96
C SER A 16 -4.45 -5.28 -35.17
N GLY A 17 -3.23 -4.88 -34.84
CA GLY A 17 -2.69 -3.53 -35.10
C GLY A 17 -1.18 -3.50 -34.98
N SER A 18 -0.50 -3.02 -36.03
CA SER A 18 0.92 -3.17 -36.30
C SER A 18 1.77 -1.97 -35.84
N VAL A 19 2.98 -2.27 -35.37
CA VAL A 19 4.22 -1.44 -35.23
C VAL A 19 4.29 -0.35 -34.16
N LYS A 20 5.13 -0.55 -33.12
CA LYS A 20 6.52 -0.02 -33.05
C LYS A 20 7.22 -0.55 -31.79
N GLU A 21 8.33 -1.24 -32.02
CA GLU A 21 9.25 -1.73 -31.00
C GLU A 21 9.80 -0.60 -30.13
N ILE A 22 9.70 -0.77 -28.83
CA ILE A 22 10.56 -0.11 -27.86
C ILE A 22 11.24 -1.23 -27.08
N ASN A 23 12.50 -1.48 -27.43
CA ASN A 23 13.38 -2.41 -26.75
C ASN A 23 13.67 -1.87 -25.34
N ALA A 24 13.14 -2.54 -24.34
CA ALA A 24 13.68 -2.56 -22.99
C ALA A 24 13.73 -4.02 -22.59
N GLU A 25 14.95 -4.57 -22.50
CA GLU A 25 15.23 -5.91 -22.01
C GLU A 25 14.74 -6.01 -20.55
N MET A 26 13.48 -6.40 -20.40
CA MET A 26 12.96 -6.87 -19.13
C MET A 26 13.41 -8.32 -19.02
N GLU A 27 14.44 -8.54 -18.20
CA GLU A 27 14.84 -9.87 -17.71
C GLU A 27 13.58 -10.71 -17.49
N THR A 28 13.51 -11.87 -18.16
CA THR A 28 12.37 -12.78 -18.15
C THR A 28 12.35 -13.53 -16.82
N GLY A 29 12.12 -12.77 -15.75
CA GLY A 29 11.86 -13.28 -14.42
C GLY A 29 10.59 -14.13 -14.48
N ASN A 30 10.75 -15.40 -14.10
CA ASN A 30 9.71 -16.41 -13.98
C ASN A 30 8.36 -15.78 -13.56
N THR A 31 7.43 -15.62 -14.51
CA THR A 31 6.11 -15.02 -14.32
C THR A 31 5.20 -16.00 -13.57
N ARG A 32 5.62 -16.37 -12.36
CA ARG A 32 4.75 -17.05 -11.41
C ARG A 32 3.67 -16.07 -11.01
N ILE A 33 2.43 -16.38 -11.37
CA ILE A 33 1.26 -15.64 -10.93
C ILE A 33 1.32 -15.53 -9.40
N PRO A 34 1.35 -14.31 -8.83
CA PRO A 34 1.41 -14.14 -7.38
C PRO A 34 0.21 -14.83 -6.72
N THR A 35 0.48 -15.78 -5.84
CA THR A 35 -0.56 -16.43 -5.04
C THR A 35 -0.77 -15.68 -3.73
N ALA A 36 -2.02 -15.49 -3.34
CA ALA A 36 -2.37 -14.94 -2.04
C ALA A 36 -1.75 -15.78 -0.92
N LYS A 37 -1.10 -15.12 0.05
CA LYS A 37 -0.56 -15.77 1.26
C LYS A 37 -1.61 -15.91 2.38
N TYR A 38 -2.77 -15.28 2.24
CA TYR A 38 -3.87 -15.37 3.20
C TYR A 38 -4.77 -16.58 2.92
N THR A 39 -5.48 -17.04 3.96
CA THR A 39 -6.38 -18.19 3.84
C THR A 39 -7.67 -17.81 3.11
N LYS A 40 -8.20 -18.72 2.29
CA LYS A 40 -9.50 -18.53 1.60
C LYS A 40 -10.63 -18.22 2.58
N MET A 41 -10.68 -18.95 3.70
CA MET A 41 -11.66 -18.72 4.76
C MET A 41 -11.54 -17.31 5.36
N GLY A 42 -10.32 -16.85 5.66
CA GLY A 42 -10.08 -15.52 6.20
C GLY A 42 -10.52 -14.43 5.22
N GLU A 43 -10.34 -14.65 3.92
CA GLU A 43 -10.79 -13.73 2.89
C GLU A 43 -12.32 -13.66 2.78
N THR A 44 -12.99 -14.83 2.76
CA THR A 44 -14.45 -14.88 2.79
C THR A 44 -15.02 -14.16 4.01
N LEU A 45 -14.38 -14.30 5.18
CA LEU A 45 -14.81 -13.59 6.39
C LEU A 45 -14.71 -12.07 6.24
N ARG A 46 -13.67 -11.54 5.59
CA ARG A 46 -13.53 -10.08 5.40
C ARG A 46 -14.63 -9.50 4.52
N HIS A 47 -15.09 -10.24 3.52
CA HIS A 47 -16.17 -9.80 2.63
C HIS A 47 -17.53 -9.69 3.31
N VAL A 48 -17.76 -10.40 4.41
CA VAL A 48 -19.03 -10.32 5.16
C VAL A 48 -19.00 -9.32 6.30
N ILE A 49 -17.82 -8.79 6.67
CA ILE A 49 -17.71 -7.76 7.70
C ILE A 49 -18.22 -6.42 7.11
N PRO A 50 -19.17 -5.75 7.79
CA PRO A 50 -19.66 -4.44 7.36
C PRO A 50 -18.50 -3.45 7.15
N SER A 51 -18.57 -2.65 6.10
CA SER A 51 -17.46 -1.77 5.66
C SER A 51 -16.88 -0.90 6.78
N HIS A 52 -17.75 -0.33 7.62
CA HIS A 52 -17.35 0.51 8.76
C HIS A 52 -16.66 -0.25 9.89
N MET A 53 -16.77 -1.59 9.95
CA MET A 53 -16.14 -2.45 10.94
C MET A 53 -14.92 -3.21 10.41
N GLN A 54 -14.70 -3.22 9.10
CA GLN A 54 -13.62 -4.01 8.47
C GLN A 54 -12.26 -3.69 9.08
N CYS A 55 -11.95 -2.42 9.31
CA CYS A 55 -10.67 -2.03 9.89
C CYS A 55 -10.53 -2.46 11.36
N SER A 56 -11.58 -2.27 12.16
CA SER A 56 -11.59 -2.63 13.57
C SER A 56 -11.48 -4.15 13.77
N MET A 57 -12.13 -4.94 12.92
CA MET A 57 -12.19 -6.40 13.07
C MET A 57 -11.10 -7.14 12.28
N ALA A 58 -10.74 -6.69 11.08
CA ALA A 58 -9.81 -7.41 10.21
C ALA A 58 -8.36 -6.88 10.29
N CYS A 59 -8.16 -5.62 10.65
CA CYS A 59 -6.82 -5.02 10.77
C CYS A 59 -6.35 -4.90 12.23
N GLY A 60 -7.27 -4.93 13.20
CA GLY A 60 -7.00 -4.79 14.64
C GLY A 60 -7.26 -3.39 15.22
N GLY A 61 -7.92 -2.52 14.46
CA GLY A 61 -8.32 -1.18 14.93
C GLY A 61 -7.16 -0.35 15.47
N LYS A 62 -7.34 0.30 16.64
CA LYS A 62 -6.29 1.11 17.29
C LYS A 62 -4.98 0.35 17.53
N ALA A 63 -5.03 -0.97 17.66
CA ALA A 63 -3.87 -1.83 17.84
C ALA A 63 -3.34 -2.43 16.52
N CYS A 64 -3.77 -1.91 15.37
CA CYS A 64 -3.36 -2.36 14.04
C CYS A 64 -1.84 -2.53 13.97
N LYS A 65 -1.41 -3.71 13.55
CA LYS A 65 0.02 -4.04 13.58
C LYS A 65 0.86 -3.20 12.62
N TYR A 66 0.28 -2.75 11.52
CA TYR A 66 0.96 -1.94 10.50
C TYR A 66 1.17 -0.48 10.93
N GLU A 67 0.48 -0.04 11.99
CA GLU A 67 0.62 1.30 12.57
C GLU A 67 1.61 1.33 13.74
N ASN A 68 2.20 0.18 14.10
CA ASN A 68 3.11 0.06 15.23
C ASN A 68 4.47 -0.48 14.79
N PRO A 69 5.51 0.37 14.71
CA PRO A 69 6.84 -0.03 14.25
C PRO A 69 7.51 -1.08 15.16
N CYS A 70 7.14 -1.12 16.44
CA CYS A 70 7.70 -2.08 17.41
C CYS A 70 7.25 -3.52 17.16
N ARG A 71 6.27 -3.75 16.27
CA ARG A 71 5.80 -5.10 15.92
C ARG A 71 6.59 -5.74 14.77
N TRP A 72 7.54 -5.03 14.19
CA TRP A 72 8.32 -5.48 13.04
C TRP A 72 9.79 -5.52 13.39
N ARG A 73 10.52 -6.49 12.83
CA ARG A 73 11.97 -6.59 13.00
C ARG A 73 12.68 -5.52 12.15
N ASP A 74 13.98 -5.35 12.36
CA ASP A 74 14.76 -4.39 11.59
C ASP A 74 14.83 -4.76 10.10
N GLU A 75 14.85 -6.06 9.79
CA GLU A 75 14.88 -6.56 8.41
C GLU A 75 13.54 -6.35 7.67
N GLU A 76 12.45 -6.15 8.41
CA GLU A 76 11.10 -5.87 7.87
C GLU A 76 10.82 -4.36 7.76
N GLN A 77 11.84 -3.54 7.97
CA GLN A 77 11.75 -2.08 7.99
C GLN A 77 12.84 -1.47 7.09
N ALA A 78 12.73 -1.69 5.77
CA ALA A 78 13.62 -1.04 4.79
C ALA A 78 13.69 0.49 4.97
N VAL A 79 12.58 1.09 5.43
CA VAL A 79 12.52 2.41 6.05
C VAL A 79 12.21 2.21 7.54
N LYS A 80 13.16 2.56 8.41
CA LYS A 80 13.01 2.41 9.85
C LYS A 80 11.82 3.22 10.35
N GLY A 81 10.96 2.59 11.14
CA GLY A 81 9.70 3.17 11.59
C GLY A 81 8.49 2.75 10.76
N LEU A 82 8.67 2.05 9.63
CA LEU A 82 7.58 1.59 8.78
C LEU A 82 7.79 0.13 8.39
N TYR A 83 6.73 -0.68 8.46
CA TYR A 83 6.75 -1.98 7.80
C TYR A 83 6.96 -1.77 6.30
N SER A 84 8.09 -2.21 5.76
CA SER A 84 8.52 -1.87 4.40
C SER A 84 9.55 -2.83 3.86
N SER A 85 9.48 -3.08 2.54
CA SER A 85 10.39 -3.97 1.82
C SER A 85 10.64 -3.46 0.41
N TRP A 86 11.88 -3.59 -0.04
CA TRP A 86 12.20 -3.53 -1.47
C TRP A 86 11.56 -4.73 -2.17
N ILE A 87 10.81 -4.45 -3.23
CA ILE A 87 10.19 -5.45 -4.12
C ILE A 87 11.08 -5.66 -5.34
N THR A 88 11.71 -4.58 -5.81
CA THR A 88 12.77 -4.56 -6.83
C THR A 88 13.82 -3.53 -6.41
N ASP A 89 14.89 -3.38 -7.20
CA ASP A 89 15.94 -2.37 -6.97
C ASP A 89 15.42 -0.92 -7.00
N SER A 90 14.21 -0.69 -7.57
CA SER A 90 13.63 0.64 -7.76
C SER A 90 12.21 0.78 -7.21
N LEU A 91 11.64 -0.28 -6.64
CA LEU A 91 10.28 -0.29 -6.09
C LEU A 91 10.32 -0.74 -4.63
N LEU A 92 9.93 0.16 -3.73
CA LEU A 92 9.73 -0.11 -2.32
C LEU A 92 8.23 -0.08 -2.00
N ALA A 93 7.75 -1.11 -1.30
CA ALA A 93 6.41 -1.14 -0.74
C ALA A 93 6.47 -0.90 0.77
N MET A 94 5.60 -0.04 1.28
CA MET A 94 5.56 0.30 2.71
C MET A 94 4.12 0.45 3.21
N ALA A 95 3.95 0.24 4.52
CA ALA A 95 2.75 0.68 5.23
C ALA A 95 2.64 2.21 5.20
N ARG A 96 1.42 2.72 5.39
CA ARG A 96 1.20 4.16 5.44
C ARG A 96 1.99 4.78 6.61
N PRO A 97 2.53 5.99 6.46
CA PRO A 97 3.10 6.72 7.57
C PRO A 97 2.03 7.43 8.40
N SER A 98 2.41 7.90 9.59
CA SER A 98 1.65 8.88 10.38
C SER A 98 2.53 10.09 10.68
N THR A 99 1.93 11.26 10.96
CA THR A 99 2.66 12.49 11.33
C THR A 99 3.70 12.19 12.43
N GLU A 100 3.29 11.50 13.49
CA GLU A 100 4.19 11.10 14.59
C GLU A 100 5.36 10.23 14.11
N VAL A 101 5.10 9.23 13.26
CA VAL A 101 6.15 8.32 12.75
C VAL A 101 7.10 9.05 11.80
N ILE A 102 6.58 9.96 10.97
CA ILE A 102 7.37 10.78 10.04
C ILE A 102 8.42 11.57 10.81
N GLU A 103 8.00 12.25 11.87
CA GLU A 103 8.87 13.09 12.70
C GLU A 103 9.82 12.24 13.54
N LYS A 104 9.29 11.28 14.29
CA LYS A 104 10.06 10.47 15.25
C LYS A 104 11.21 9.70 14.61
N TYR A 105 11.02 9.19 13.40
CA TYR A 105 12.02 8.37 12.70
C TYR A 105 12.72 9.11 11.55
N GLY A 106 12.38 10.38 11.29
CA GLY A 106 12.95 11.14 10.17
C GLY A 106 12.74 10.43 8.83
N ILE A 107 11.49 10.07 8.53
CA ILE A 107 11.13 9.24 7.37
C ILE A 107 11.54 9.91 6.05
N ILE A 108 11.37 11.23 5.94
CA ILE A 108 11.75 12.00 4.75
C ILE A 108 13.26 11.90 4.49
N GLN A 109 14.08 12.02 5.54
CA GLN A 109 15.53 11.90 5.44
C GLN A 109 15.95 10.48 5.03
N GLN A 110 15.21 9.46 5.50
CA GLN A 110 15.41 8.08 5.06
C GLN A 110 15.08 7.91 3.58
N PHE A 111 13.99 8.50 3.08
CA PHE A 111 13.64 8.44 1.66
C PHE A 111 14.76 8.98 0.78
N TYR A 112 15.41 10.08 1.16
CA TYR A 112 16.56 10.62 0.45
C TYR A 112 17.77 9.67 0.47
N ARG A 113 18.09 9.08 1.63
CA ARG A 113 19.18 8.10 1.72
C ARG A 113 18.91 6.85 0.89
N CYS A 114 17.65 6.45 0.79
CA CYS A 114 17.19 5.35 -0.06
C CYS A 114 17.11 5.72 -1.54
N GLY A 115 17.36 6.98 -1.93
CA GLY A 115 17.23 7.44 -3.31
C GLY A 115 15.80 7.45 -3.85
N LEU A 116 14.79 7.46 -2.97
CA LEU A 116 13.38 7.49 -3.37
C LEU A 116 13.01 8.87 -3.92
N LYS A 117 12.49 8.90 -5.15
CA LYS A 117 12.12 10.12 -5.88
C LYS A 117 10.62 10.35 -5.96
N THR A 118 9.83 9.30 -5.76
CA THR A 118 8.39 9.32 -5.97
C THR A 118 7.72 8.49 -4.88
N VAL A 119 6.67 9.06 -4.29
CA VAL A 119 5.80 8.39 -3.33
C VAL A 119 4.41 8.35 -3.94
N ILE A 120 3.84 7.16 -4.08
CA ILE A 120 2.49 6.96 -4.61
C ILE A 120 1.59 6.50 -3.48
N ASN A 121 0.64 7.34 -3.09
CA ASN A 121 -0.38 6.96 -2.12
C ASN A 121 -1.49 6.16 -2.83
N LEU A 122 -1.81 4.99 -2.30
CA LEU A 122 -2.90 4.15 -2.78
C LEU A 122 -4.17 4.28 -1.92
N GLN A 123 -4.10 4.98 -0.80
CA GLN A 123 -5.22 5.16 0.11
C GLN A 123 -6.18 6.25 -0.37
N ARG A 124 -7.46 6.06 -0.09
CA ARG A 124 -8.47 7.11 -0.19
C ARG A 124 -8.54 7.89 1.13
N ALA A 125 -8.92 9.17 1.06
CA ALA A 125 -9.22 9.94 2.27
C ALA A 125 -10.34 9.25 3.08
N GLY A 126 -10.17 9.16 4.40
CA GLY A 126 -11.08 8.44 5.30
C GLY A 126 -10.81 6.93 5.40
N GLU A 127 -9.92 6.38 4.57
CA GLU A 127 -9.60 4.96 4.64
C GLU A 127 -8.85 4.62 5.92
N HIS A 128 -9.15 3.45 6.48
CA HIS A 128 -8.53 2.98 7.73
C HIS A 128 -8.70 3.97 8.91
N ALA A 129 -9.83 4.67 8.99
CA ALA A 129 -10.15 5.62 10.07
C ALA A 129 -10.15 5.03 11.48
N SER A 130 -10.29 3.71 11.61
CA SER A 130 -10.24 3.01 12.90
C SER A 130 -8.87 2.40 13.20
N CYS A 131 -7.90 2.48 12.29
CA CYS A 131 -6.57 1.89 12.46
C CYS A 131 -5.57 2.90 13.03
N GLY A 132 -4.91 2.55 14.12
CA GLY A 132 -3.81 3.36 14.66
C GLY A 132 -4.24 4.76 15.11
N PRO A 133 -3.40 5.79 14.89
CA PRO A 133 -3.73 7.18 15.19
C PRO A 133 -4.98 7.69 14.45
N PRO A 134 -5.67 8.72 14.96
CA PRO A 134 -6.76 9.35 14.23
C PRO A 134 -6.27 9.96 12.91
N LEU A 135 -7.19 10.09 11.96
CA LEU A 135 -6.92 10.78 10.70
C LEU A 135 -6.86 12.29 10.94
N GLU A 136 -5.92 12.96 10.27
CA GLU A 136 -5.84 14.42 10.18
C GLU A 136 -7.10 14.94 9.49
N GLN A 137 -7.73 15.95 10.07
CA GLN A 137 -9.02 16.45 9.60
C GLN A 137 -8.96 17.04 8.20
N GLU A 138 -7.82 17.63 7.83
CA GLU A 138 -7.62 18.30 6.54
C GLU A 138 -7.39 17.30 5.40
N SER A 139 -6.56 16.27 5.61
CA SER A 139 -6.16 15.33 4.56
C SER A 139 -7.03 14.06 4.52
N GLY A 140 -7.67 13.71 5.63
CA GLY A 140 -8.33 12.41 5.80
C GLY A 140 -7.35 11.22 5.81
N LEU A 141 -6.07 11.46 6.07
CA LEU A 141 -5.01 10.46 6.22
C LEU A 141 -4.37 10.61 7.60
N THR A 142 -3.54 9.66 8.03
CA THR A 142 -2.77 9.76 9.29
C THR A 142 -1.60 10.77 9.22
N TYR A 143 -1.46 11.48 8.09
CA TYR A 143 -0.43 12.46 7.81
C TYR A 143 -0.94 13.48 6.79
N ARG A 144 -0.21 14.59 6.62
CA ARG A 144 -0.46 15.58 5.57
C ARG A 144 0.42 15.27 4.34
N PRO A 145 -0.15 14.95 3.16
CA PRO A 145 0.64 14.68 1.96
C PRO A 145 1.61 15.80 1.58
N GLU A 146 1.23 17.04 1.87
CA GLU A 146 1.99 18.27 1.62
C GLU A 146 3.38 18.19 2.27
N THR A 147 3.50 17.55 3.43
CA THR A 147 4.78 17.33 4.12
C THR A 147 5.81 16.62 3.24
N PHE A 148 5.38 15.68 2.39
CA PHE A 148 6.27 15.04 1.41
C PHE A 148 6.50 15.89 0.16
N MET A 149 5.47 16.60 -0.31
CA MET A 149 5.55 17.44 -1.51
C MET A 149 6.49 18.64 -1.31
N GLU A 150 6.38 19.31 -0.17
CA GLU A 150 7.23 20.43 0.22
C GLU A 150 8.68 19.99 0.37
N ALA A 151 8.92 18.85 1.02
CA ALA A 151 10.26 18.31 1.17
C ALA A 151 10.94 18.06 -0.19
N GLY A 152 10.21 17.51 -1.16
CA GLY A 152 10.72 17.31 -2.52
C GLY A 152 11.03 18.60 -3.29
N ASN A 153 10.45 19.74 -2.88
CA ASN A 153 10.72 21.04 -3.49
C ASN A 153 11.93 21.77 -2.88
N LEU A 154 12.29 21.45 -1.63
CA LEU A 154 13.37 22.11 -0.88
C LEU A 154 14.79 21.64 -1.25
N LEU A 155 14.90 20.63 -2.12
CA LEU A 155 16.18 20.01 -2.51
C LEU A 155 16.47 20.11 -4.02
N LYS A 156 15.86 21.11 -4.69
CA LYS A 156 16.23 21.50 -6.06
C LYS A 156 17.37 22.51 -6.04
#